data_AF-A0A917TEJ5-F1
#
_entry.id   AF-A0A917TEJ5-F1
#
_cell.length_a   1.000
_cell.length_b   1.000
_cell.length_c   1.000
_cell.angle_alpha   90.00
_cell.angle_beta   90.00
_cell.angle_gamma   90.00
#
_symmetry.space_group_name_H-M   'P 1'
#
loop_
_entity.id
_entity.type
_entity.pdbx_description
1 polymer ?
#
loop_
_entity_poly.entity_id
_entity_poly.type
_entity_poly.pdbx_seq_one_letter_code
_entity_poly.pdbx_strand_id
1 'polypeptide(L)'
;MDDAETVAAMAALRDLAARVRRLERLELARGLLHAYAAAVDTRSVEAVTALFHERAVLRNPRGTFTGAAQIAEAFRAAWDLDPSRKRHFVASPGLSAESDDVVAAAAHFHFVGRDPARSVIGWGEYHDRIDVSGQRPLFLSKTITVHLSTDLAAGWTSDPEPGNTESPDPA
;
A
#
# COMPACT_ATOMS: atom_id res chain seq x y z
N MET A 1 -33.96 36.36 -13.59
CA MET A 1 -33.26 35.38 -12.73
C MET A 1 -32.76 36.19 -11.56
N ASP A 2 -33.30 35.93 -10.38
CA ASP A 2 -33.16 36.79 -9.21
C ASP A 2 -31.72 36.72 -8.67
N ASP A 3 -31.15 37.84 -8.25
CA ASP A 3 -29.75 37.91 -7.77
C ASP A 3 -29.56 36.96 -6.57
N ALA A 4 -30.60 36.77 -5.75
CA ALA A 4 -30.62 35.83 -4.65
C ALA A 4 -30.50 34.36 -5.08
N GLU A 5 -31.16 33.98 -6.18
CA GLU A 5 -31.11 32.63 -6.74
C GLU A 5 -29.70 32.30 -7.27
N THR A 6 -29.08 33.28 -7.94
CA THR A 6 -27.70 33.17 -8.44
C THR A 6 -26.70 33.03 -7.29
N VAL A 7 -26.83 33.84 -6.23
CA VAL A 7 -25.95 33.75 -5.04
C VAL A 7 -26.08 32.40 -4.35
N ALA A 8 -27.31 31.89 -4.18
CA ALA A 8 -27.57 30.59 -3.58
C ALA A 8 -26.98 29.44 -4.42
N ALA A 9 -27.17 29.47 -5.74
CA ALA A 9 -26.59 28.48 -6.66
C ALA A 9 -25.06 28.47 -6.61
N MET A 10 -24.42 29.65 -6.57
CA MET A 10 -22.98 29.76 -6.45
C MET A 10 -22.45 29.25 -5.09
N ALA A 11 -23.20 29.44 -4.00
CA ALA A 11 -22.86 28.88 -2.70
C ALA A 11 -22.92 27.34 -2.73
N ALA A 12 -24.02 26.78 -3.25
CA ALA A 12 -24.17 25.33 -3.38
C ALA A 12 -23.07 24.70 -4.25
N LEU A 13 -22.68 25.38 -5.35
CA LEU A 13 -21.58 24.92 -6.21
C LEU A 13 -20.24 24.91 -5.47
N ARG A 14 -19.94 25.95 -4.66
CA ARG A 14 -18.70 25.99 -3.85
C ARG A 14 -18.66 24.86 -2.83
N ASP A 15 -19.77 24.59 -2.15
CA ASP A 15 -19.89 23.52 -1.16
C ASP A 15 -19.72 22.14 -1.79
N LEU A 16 -20.36 21.93 -2.95
CA LEU A 16 -20.21 20.70 -3.71
C LEU A 16 -18.76 20.51 -4.18
N ALA A 17 -18.13 21.55 -4.72
CA ALA A 17 -16.75 21.48 -5.16
C ALA A 17 -15.79 21.18 -4.00
N ALA A 18 -16.02 21.75 -2.81
CA ALA A 18 -15.24 21.44 -1.61
C ALA A 18 -15.41 19.99 -1.17
N ARG A 19 -16.64 19.48 -1.21
CA ARG A 19 -16.94 18.08 -0.88
C ARG A 19 -16.31 17.10 -1.88
N VAL A 20 -16.35 17.39 -3.18
CA VAL A 20 -15.72 16.58 -4.22
C VAL A 20 -14.20 16.54 -4.04
N ARG A 21 -13.55 17.70 -3.88
CA ARG A 21 -12.10 17.76 -3.62
C ARG A 21 -11.68 16.93 -2.41
N ARG A 22 -12.47 16.99 -1.33
CA ARG A 22 -12.22 16.16 -0.15
C ARG A 22 -12.30 14.66 -0.48
N LEU A 23 -13.31 14.23 -1.23
CA LEU A 23 -13.46 12.82 -1.61
C LEU A 23 -12.34 12.35 -2.54
N GLU A 24 -11.95 13.16 -3.52
CA GLU A 24 -10.84 12.86 -4.44
C GLU A 24 -9.52 12.67 -3.68
N ARG A 25 -9.23 13.54 -2.71
CA ARG A 25 -8.05 13.42 -1.84
C ARG A 25 -8.03 12.12 -1.03
N LEU A 26 -9.16 11.73 -0.47
CA LEU A 26 -9.26 10.45 0.24
C LEU A 26 -9.06 9.28 -0.72
N GLU A 27 -9.56 9.36 -1.95
CA GLU A 27 -9.37 8.28 -2.92
C GLU A 27 -7.93 8.19 -3.43
N LEU A 28 -7.22 9.32 -3.61
CA LEU A 28 -5.79 9.32 -3.90
C LEU A 28 -5.01 8.61 -2.79
N ALA A 29 -5.31 8.92 -1.51
CA ALA A 29 -4.70 8.24 -0.38
C ALA A 29 -4.99 6.73 -0.38
N ARG A 30 -6.23 6.32 -0.68
CA ARG A 30 -6.61 4.90 -0.82
C ARG A 30 -5.80 4.22 -1.92
N GLY A 31 -5.70 4.86 -3.08
CA GLY A 31 -4.92 4.38 -4.22
C GLY A 31 -3.45 4.15 -3.85
N LEU A 32 -2.85 5.04 -3.05
CA LEU A 32 -1.47 4.90 -2.58
C LEU A 32 -1.25 3.63 -1.74
N LEU A 33 -2.21 3.25 -0.89
CA LEU A 33 -2.12 2.03 -0.09
C LEU A 33 -2.04 0.78 -0.97
N HIS A 34 -2.84 0.75 -2.05
CA HIS A 34 -2.83 -0.35 -3.01
C HIS A 34 -1.56 -0.34 -3.88
N ALA A 35 -1.10 0.83 -4.32
CA ALA A 35 0.16 0.98 -5.04
C ALA A 35 1.36 0.48 -4.22
N TYR A 36 1.36 0.77 -2.92
CA TYR A 36 2.36 0.27 -1.99
C TYR A 36 2.38 -1.25 -1.92
N ALA A 37 1.22 -1.90 -1.72
CA ALA A 37 1.11 -3.35 -1.67
C ALA A 37 1.67 -3.99 -2.96
N ALA A 38 1.27 -3.46 -4.12
CA ALA A 38 1.75 -3.94 -5.42
C ALA A 38 3.28 -3.75 -5.61
N ALA A 39 3.83 -2.60 -5.19
CA ALA A 39 5.27 -2.34 -5.28
C ALA A 39 6.09 -3.28 -4.39
N VAL A 40 5.60 -3.57 -3.18
CA VAL A 40 6.24 -4.54 -2.27
C VAL A 40 6.18 -5.96 -2.84
N ASP A 41 5.03 -6.37 -3.41
CA ASP A 41 4.83 -7.70 -3.98
C ASP A 41 5.72 -7.96 -5.20
N THR A 42 5.97 -6.94 -6.01
CA THR A 42 6.87 -7.01 -7.17
C THR A 42 8.35 -6.94 -6.80
N ARG A 43 8.67 -6.65 -5.52
CA ARG A 43 10.03 -6.54 -4.99
C ARG A 43 10.91 -5.55 -5.76
N SER A 44 10.31 -4.45 -6.23
CA SER A 44 11.05 -3.36 -6.86
C SER A 44 11.39 -2.27 -5.83
N VAL A 45 12.67 -2.15 -5.47
CA VAL A 45 13.16 -1.11 -4.53
C VAL A 45 12.83 0.28 -5.08
N GLU A 46 13.04 0.47 -6.37
CA GLU A 46 12.74 1.74 -7.05
C GLU A 46 11.25 2.06 -6.97
N ALA A 47 10.38 1.12 -7.34
CA ALA A 47 8.94 1.37 -7.33
C ALA A 47 8.42 1.65 -5.92
N VAL A 48 8.89 0.93 -4.90
CA VAL A 48 8.41 1.16 -3.52
C VAL A 48 8.95 2.47 -2.97
N THR A 49 10.20 2.83 -3.22
CA THR A 49 10.81 4.07 -2.71
C THR A 49 10.24 5.32 -3.39
N ALA A 50 9.81 5.22 -4.65
CA ALA A 50 9.14 6.30 -5.37
C ALA A 50 7.78 6.72 -4.76
N LEU A 51 7.21 5.91 -3.88
CA LEU A 51 5.95 6.21 -3.17
C LEU A 51 6.17 7.05 -1.90
N PHE A 52 7.41 7.31 -1.52
CA PHE A 52 7.75 8.05 -0.31
C PHE A 52 8.20 9.47 -0.65
N HIS A 53 7.79 10.43 0.19
CA HIS A 53 8.36 11.76 0.17
C HIS A 53 9.88 11.71 0.46
N GLU A 54 10.66 12.66 -0.05
CA GLU A 54 12.13 12.69 0.11
C GLU A 54 12.59 12.62 1.58
N ARG A 55 11.76 13.15 2.49
CA ARG A 55 11.98 13.20 3.94
C ARG A 55 11.05 12.26 4.72
N ALA A 56 10.45 11.29 4.04
CA ALA A 56 9.49 10.40 4.68
C ALA A 56 10.13 9.54 5.78
N VAL A 57 9.29 9.07 6.69
CA VAL A 57 9.73 8.16 7.76
C VAL A 57 8.97 6.84 7.68
N LEU A 58 9.70 5.75 7.46
CA LEU A 58 9.21 4.38 7.58
C LEU A 58 9.52 3.84 8.98
N ARG A 59 8.51 3.27 9.65
CA ARG A 59 8.66 2.54 10.90
C ARG A 59 8.14 1.13 10.72
N ASN A 60 8.92 0.13 11.12
CA ASN A 60 8.50 -1.27 11.11
C ASN A 60 9.19 -2.02 12.26
N PRO A 61 8.95 -3.34 12.46
CA PRO A 61 9.59 -4.09 13.54
C PRO A 61 11.13 -4.11 13.53
N ARG A 62 11.76 -3.75 12.40
CA ARG A 62 13.22 -3.68 12.25
C ARG A 62 13.80 -2.31 12.59
N GLY A 63 12.97 -1.29 12.81
CA GLY A 63 13.43 0.03 13.22
C GLY A 63 12.72 1.19 12.52
N THR A 64 13.39 2.34 12.53
CA THR A 64 12.94 3.59 11.90
C THR A 64 13.93 4.01 10.81
N PHE A 65 13.43 4.32 9.63
CA PHE A 65 14.22 4.66 8.44
C PHE A 65 13.70 5.96 7.86
N THR A 66 14.60 6.92 7.63
CA THR A 66 14.26 8.26 7.18
C THR A 66 14.87 8.55 5.81
N GLY A 67 14.02 9.00 4.89
CA GLY A 67 14.38 9.36 3.53
C GLY A 67 14.64 8.16 2.62
N ALA A 68 14.70 8.44 1.32
CA ALA A 68 14.70 7.42 0.27
C ALA A 68 15.82 6.38 0.43
N ALA A 69 17.04 6.80 0.79
CA ALA A 69 18.19 5.90 0.90
C ALA A 69 18.02 4.86 2.02
N GLN A 70 17.62 5.28 3.22
CA GLN A 70 17.43 4.35 4.35
C GLN A 70 16.22 3.44 4.13
N ILE A 71 15.16 3.97 3.52
CA ILE A 71 13.97 3.19 3.17
C ILE A 71 14.30 2.13 2.12
N ALA A 72 15.06 2.48 1.08
CA ALA A 72 15.52 1.55 0.05
C ALA A 72 16.31 0.39 0.67
N GLU A 73 17.23 0.71 1.59
CA GLU A 73 18.03 -0.29 2.26
C GLU A 73 17.21 -1.20 3.17
N ALA A 74 16.22 -0.65 3.88
CA ALA A 74 15.29 -1.43 4.69
C ALA A 74 14.53 -2.47 3.86
N PHE A 75 14.10 -2.13 2.64
CA PHE A 75 13.43 -3.07 1.73
C PHE A 75 14.39 -4.14 1.19
N ARG A 76 15.62 -3.78 0.80
CA ARG A 76 16.63 -4.77 0.38
C ARG A 76 16.90 -5.78 1.50
N ALA A 77 17.23 -5.29 2.69
CA ALA A 77 17.51 -6.15 3.84
C ALA A 77 16.32 -7.04 4.23
N ALA A 78 15.09 -6.52 4.16
CA ALA A 78 13.89 -7.31 4.42
C ALA A 78 13.69 -8.43 3.40
N TRP A 79 14.01 -8.16 2.13
CA TRP A 79 13.89 -9.10 1.03
C TRP A 79 15.00 -10.16 1.01
N ASP A 80 16.21 -9.80 1.41
CA ASP A 80 17.31 -10.76 1.56
C ASP A 80 17.07 -11.71 2.74
N LEU A 81 16.53 -11.19 3.85
CA LEU A 81 16.19 -12.00 5.03
C LEU A 81 15.01 -12.94 4.79
N ASP A 82 14.06 -12.56 3.92
CA ASP A 82 12.90 -13.38 3.61
C ASP A 82 12.66 -13.44 2.09
N PRO A 83 13.12 -14.51 1.43
CA PRO A 83 13.01 -14.66 -0.02
C PRO A 83 11.60 -15.00 -0.50
N SER A 84 10.67 -15.32 0.41
CA SER A 84 9.30 -15.68 0.05
C SER A 84 8.62 -14.59 -0.77
N ARG A 85 7.97 -15.01 -1.86
CA ARG A 85 7.15 -14.15 -2.70
C ARG A 85 5.81 -13.98 -2.00
N LYS A 86 5.49 -12.73 -1.66
CA LYS A 86 4.29 -12.38 -0.90
C LYS A 86 3.24 -11.73 -1.80
N ARG A 87 1.99 -11.81 -1.34
CA ARG A 87 0.84 -11.04 -1.82
C ARG A 87 0.24 -10.30 -0.63
N HIS A 88 0.26 -8.98 -0.67
CA HIS A 88 -0.29 -8.14 0.39
C HIS A 88 -1.72 -7.69 0.04
N PHE A 89 -2.63 -7.89 0.99
CA PHE A 89 -4.02 -7.48 0.91
C PHE A 89 -4.26 -6.37 1.92
N VAL A 90 -4.59 -5.17 1.44
CA VAL A 90 -5.01 -4.05 2.28
C VAL A 90 -6.50 -4.18 2.54
N ALA A 91 -6.89 -4.23 3.81
CA ALA A 91 -8.27 -4.44 4.25
C ALA A 91 -8.76 -3.28 5.11
N SER A 92 -10.03 -2.93 4.94
CA SER A 92 -10.76 -1.93 5.72
C SER A 92 -10.01 -0.60 5.92
N PRO A 93 -9.58 0.11 4.86
CA PRO A 93 -8.86 1.37 5.04
C PRO A 93 -9.79 2.45 5.59
N GLY A 94 -9.53 2.89 6.81
CA GLY A 94 -10.09 4.09 7.42
C GLY A 94 -9.24 5.31 7.07
N LEU A 95 -9.87 6.34 6.50
CA LEU A 95 -9.19 7.55 6.04
C LEU A 95 -9.81 8.77 6.69
N SER A 96 -8.97 9.71 7.11
CA SER A 96 -9.40 11.01 7.64
C SER A 96 -8.49 12.12 7.11
N ALA A 97 -9.08 13.25 6.74
CA ALA A 97 -8.30 14.44 6.40
C ALA A 97 -7.73 15.04 7.70
N GLU A 98 -6.42 15.24 7.75
CA GLU A 98 -5.76 16.03 8.81
C GLU A 98 -5.69 17.51 8.41
N SER A 99 -5.51 17.77 7.12
CA SER A 99 -5.54 19.10 6.50
C SER A 99 -6.05 19.01 5.06
N ASP A 100 -5.97 20.10 4.32
CA ASP A 100 -6.25 20.09 2.88
C ASP A 100 -5.26 19.22 2.08
N ASP A 101 -4.04 19.06 2.58
CA ASP A 101 -2.95 18.43 1.84
C ASP A 101 -2.50 17.12 2.47
N VAL A 102 -3.01 16.79 3.66
CA VAL A 102 -2.58 15.59 4.41
C VAL A 102 -3.78 14.74 4.78
N VAL A 103 -3.68 13.45 4.44
CA VAL A 103 -4.63 12.41 4.82
C VAL A 103 -3.94 11.42 5.77
N ALA A 104 -4.57 11.15 6.90
CA ALA A 104 -4.24 10.02 7.75
C ALA A 104 -4.95 8.76 7.22
N ALA A 105 -4.22 7.65 7.18
CA ALA A 105 -4.76 6.36 6.79
C ALA A 105 -4.40 5.30 7.83
N ALA A 106 -5.41 4.56 8.28
CA ALA A 106 -5.26 3.37 9.10
C ALA A 106 -5.88 2.19 8.35
N ALA A 107 -5.16 1.07 8.25
CA ALA A 107 -5.66 -0.11 7.56
C ALA A 107 -5.11 -1.38 8.19
N HIS A 108 -5.86 -2.47 8.07
CA HIS A 108 -5.29 -3.79 8.29
C HIS A 108 -4.59 -4.25 7.02
N PHE A 109 -3.51 -5.01 7.18
CA PHE A 109 -2.96 -5.78 6.09
C PHE A 109 -2.91 -7.26 6.44
N HIS A 110 -3.06 -8.08 5.42
CA HIS A 110 -2.79 -9.51 5.48
C HIS A 110 -1.81 -9.82 4.36
N PHE A 111 -0.97 -10.81 4.55
CA PHE A 111 -0.19 -11.36 3.45
C PHE A 111 -0.20 -12.87 3.49
N VAL A 112 -0.16 -13.44 2.30
CA VAL A 112 0.27 -14.83 2.10
C VAL A 112 1.57 -14.80 1.32
N GLY A 113 2.45 -15.74 1.58
CA GLY A 113 3.71 -15.86 0.89
C GLY A 113 4.09 -17.31 0.68
N ARG A 114 4.96 -17.53 -0.32
CA ARG A 114 5.56 -18.83 -0.58
C ARG A 114 6.99 -18.70 -1.05
N ASP A 115 7.81 -19.65 -0.65
CA ASP A 115 9.05 -20.04 -1.31
C ASP A 115 9.02 -21.58 -1.53
N PRO A 116 10.04 -22.19 -2.14
CA PRO A 116 10.03 -23.64 -2.38
C PRO A 116 9.95 -24.50 -1.11
N ALA A 117 10.35 -23.97 0.05
CA ALA A 117 10.45 -24.72 1.30
C ALA A 117 9.26 -24.49 2.25
N ARG A 118 8.56 -23.36 2.13
CA ARG A 118 7.50 -22.98 3.08
C ARG A 118 6.42 -22.09 2.48
N SER A 119 5.26 -22.14 3.13
CA SER A 119 4.20 -21.13 2.98
C SER A 119 4.09 -20.30 4.25
N VAL A 120 3.90 -19.00 4.08
CA VAL A 120 3.87 -18.03 5.17
C VAL A 120 2.54 -17.29 5.13
N ILE A 121 1.96 -17.02 6.30
CA ILE A 121 0.84 -16.10 6.46
C ILE A 121 1.17 -15.09 7.56
N GLY A 122 0.68 -13.88 7.40
CA GLY A 122 0.76 -12.89 8.46
C GLY A 122 -0.22 -11.75 8.28
N TRP A 123 -0.33 -10.95 9.32
CA TRP A 123 -1.19 -9.78 9.34
C TRP A 123 -0.69 -8.74 10.32
N GLY A 124 -1.24 -7.55 10.17
CA GLY A 124 -0.86 -6.41 10.96
C GLY A 124 -1.65 -5.17 10.59
N GLU A 125 -1.08 -4.03 10.92
CA GLU A 125 -1.68 -2.72 10.71
C GLU A 125 -0.71 -1.75 10.04
N TYR A 126 -1.29 -0.87 9.24
CA TYR A 126 -0.66 0.33 8.73
C TYR A 126 -1.24 1.55 9.43
N HIS A 127 -0.36 2.48 9.79
CA HIS A 127 -0.70 3.82 10.22
C HIS A 127 0.17 4.81 9.43
N ASP A 128 -0.46 5.49 8.49
CA ASP A 128 0.21 6.28 7.47
C ASP A 128 -0.25 7.74 7.52
N ARG A 129 0.66 8.65 7.14
CA ARG A 129 0.35 10.04 6.80
C ARG A 129 0.76 10.28 5.36
N ILE A 130 -0.14 10.80 4.56
CA ILE A 130 -0.02 10.85 3.11
C ILE A 130 -0.21 12.29 2.66
N ASP A 131 0.76 12.80 1.91
CA ASP A 131 0.64 14.06 1.17
C ASP A 131 -0.18 13.81 -0.09
N VAL A 132 -1.25 14.58 -0.26
CA VAL A 132 -2.18 14.53 -1.40
C VAL A 132 -2.25 15.88 -2.15
N SER A 133 -1.32 16.80 -1.88
CA SER A 133 -1.26 18.12 -2.54
C SER A 133 -0.78 18.05 -3.98
N GLY A 134 0.09 17.08 -4.29
CA GLY A 134 0.69 16.89 -5.60
C GLY A 134 -0.18 16.10 -6.58
N GLN A 135 0.31 15.94 -7.81
CA GLN A 135 -0.33 15.08 -8.83
C GLN A 135 -0.33 13.60 -8.44
N ARG A 136 0.60 13.19 -7.58
CA ARG A 136 0.70 11.83 -7.06
C ARG A 136 0.82 11.88 -5.54
N PRO A 137 0.05 11.07 -4.82
CA PRO A 137 0.13 11.01 -3.37
C PRO A 137 1.46 10.37 -2.95
N LEU A 138 2.04 10.83 -1.85
CA LEU A 138 3.31 10.33 -1.31
C LEU A 138 3.20 10.08 0.20
N PHE A 139 3.84 9.02 0.69
CA PHE A 139 3.94 8.80 2.13
C PHE A 139 4.84 9.87 2.77
N LEU A 140 4.30 10.63 3.71
CA LEU A 140 5.07 11.43 4.67
C LEU A 140 5.57 10.54 5.81
N SER A 141 4.75 9.59 6.24
CA SER A 141 5.17 8.53 7.14
C SER A 141 4.37 7.26 6.90
N LYS A 142 5.02 6.12 7.10
CA LYS A 142 4.40 4.80 7.09
C LYS A 142 4.83 4.03 8.32
N THR A 143 3.87 3.59 9.13
CA THR A 143 4.15 2.73 10.28
C THR A 143 3.53 1.38 10.05
N ILE A 144 4.34 0.32 10.17
CA ILE A 144 3.95 -1.06 9.96
C ILE A 144 4.08 -1.79 11.30
N THR A 145 2.96 -2.21 11.85
CA THR A 145 2.93 -3.11 13.00
C THR A 145 2.60 -4.50 12.50
N VAL A 146 3.50 -5.47 12.69
CA VAL A 146 3.24 -6.88 12.36
C VAL A 146 2.73 -7.56 13.63
N HIS A 147 1.50 -8.05 13.61
CA HIS A 147 0.89 -8.74 14.76
C HIS A 147 1.21 -10.24 14.74
N LEU A 148 1.16 -10.87 13.56
CA LEU A 148 1.61 -12.24 13.36
C LEU A 148 2.33 -12.38 12.02
N SER A 149 3.36 -13.22 12.00
CA SER A 149 3.94 -13.81 10.81
C SER A 149 4.35 -15.23 11.16
N THR A 150 3.80 -16.23 10.49
CA THR A 150 4.06 -17.65 10.79
C THR A 150 4.10 -18.48 9.52
N ASP A 151 4.84 -19.58 9.60
CA ASP A 151 4.81 -20.62 8.58
C ASP A 151 3.56 -21.50 8.78
N LEU A 152 3.02 -22.01 7.68
CA LEU A 152 1.91 -22.96 7.68
C LEU A 152 2.46 -24.39 7.66
N ALA A 153 2.01 -25.24 8.59
CA ALA A 153 2.40 -26.65 8.65
C ALA A 153 1.94 -27.44 7.42
N ALA A 154 0.74 -27.14 6.92
CA ALA A 154 0.22 -27.62 5.64
C ALA A 154 -0.01 -26.42 4.74
N GLY A 155 1.03 -26.04 4.00
CA GLY A 155 1.02 -24.89 3.10
C GLY A 155 0.67 -25.24 1.65
N TRP A 156 0.95 -24.30 0.76
CA TRP A 156 0.92 -24.45 -0.69
C TRP A 156 2.34 -24.59 -1.24
N THR A 157 3.15 -25.47 -0.62
CA THR A 157 4.46 -25.84 -1.18
C THR A 157 4.23 -26.34 -2.59
N SER A 158 4.99 -25.83 -3.54
CA SER A 158 4.77 -26.05 -4.98
C SER A 158 4.35 -27.49 -5.27
N ASP A 159 3.14 -27.67 -5.80
CA ASP A 159 2.98 -28.72 -6.81
C ASP A 159 4.12 -28.52 -7.81
N PRO A 160 4.81 -29.58 -8.25
CA PRO A 160 5.73 -29.44 -9.37
C PRO A 160 4.97 -28.69 -10.47
N GLU A 161 5.58 -27.67 -11.08
CA GLU A 161 4.97 -27.06 -12.27
C GLU A 161 4.46 -28.20 -13.14
N PRO A 162 3.22 -28.15 -13.66
CA PRO A 162 2.82 -29.12 -14.65
C PRO A 162 3.88 -29.02 -15.73
N GLY A 163 4.74 -30.04 -15.79
CA GLY A 163 5.74 -30.13 -16.82
C GLY A 163 5.01 -30.00 -18.14
N ASN A 164 5.73 -29.54 -19.16
CA ASN A 164 5.42 -29.92 -20.52
C ASN A 164 5.35 -31.45 -20.59
N THR A 165 4.24 -32.06 -20.17
CA THR A 165 3.81 -33.34 -20.71
C THR A 165 3.16 -32.97 -22.02
N GLU A 166 4.00 -32.87 -23.06
CA GLU A 166 3.54 -33.09 -24.43
C GLU A 166 2.67 -34.34 -24.37
N SER A 167 1.39 -34.18 -24.69
CA SER A 167 0.53 -35.34 -24.94
C SER A 167 1.14 -36.08 -26.13
N PRO A 168 1.39 -37.39 -26.04
CA PRO A 168 1.84 -38.14 -27.21
C PRO A 168 0.73 -38.06 -28.27
N ASP A 169 1.12 -37.65 -29.48
CA ASP A 169 0.25 -37.63 -30.64
C ASP A 169 -0.39 -39.01 -30.84
N PRO A 170 -1.72 -39.10 -31.04
CA PRO A 170 -2.37 -40.37 -31.32
C PRO A 170 -1.94 -40.85 -32.72
N ALA A 171 -1.39 -42.08 -32.75
CA ALA A 171 -1.12 -42.84 -33.96
C ALA A 171 -2.39 -43.36 -34.64
#